data_AF-A0A8S1IXW6-F1
#
_entry.id   AF-A0A8S1IXW6-F1
#
_cell.length_a   1.000
_cell.length_b   1.000
_cell.length_c   1.000
_cell.angle_alpha   90.00
_cell.angle_beta   90.00
_cell.angle_gamma   90.00
#
_symmetry.space_group_name_H-M   'P 1'
#
loop_
_entity.id
_entity.type
_entity.pdbx_description
1 polymer ?
#
loop_
_entity_poly.entity_id
_entity_poly.type
_entity_poly.pdbx_seq_one_letter_code
_entity_poly.pdbx_strand_id
1 'polypeptide(L)'
;MCRNCQSRRSSRSIVATLPRRRPACVMLYAEAVAFRGYLKEGRLLKLAEVQAEVPLVAVEEYLGGVLDFTGELLRYSIFRATERNIEAVQNCKDLVEGLMEAFMEFDMRNGQLRKKYDSLKYTLSKMENTLYELSLTASGLRKDIGREDDMVAHGTGED
;
A
#
# COMPACT_ATOMS: atom_id res chain seq x y z
N MET A 1 -9.51 69.07 -15.37
CA MET A 1 -10.68 68.16 -15.23
C MET A 1 -10.25 66.74 -15.54
N CYS A 2 -10.36 65.88 -14.52
CA CYS A 2 -10.11 64.44 -14.53
C CYS A 2 -11.22 63.69 -15.31
N ARG A 3 -10.89 62.54 -15.93
CA ARG A 3 -11.70 61.29 -16.04
C ARG A 3 -11.08 60.36 -17.10
N ASN A 4 -10.31 59.35 -16.68
CA ASN A 4 -10.76 57.96 -16.51
C ASN A 4 -10.64 57.13 -17.80
N CYS A 5 -9.65 56.23 -17.84
CA CYS A 5 -9.81 54.80 -18.18
C CYS A 5 -8.50 54.20 -18.75
N GLN A 6 -7.42 54.19 -17.96
CA GLN A 6 -6.35 53.21 -18.13
C GLN A 6 -5.90 52.72 -16.76
N SER A 7 -6.84 52.09 -16.04
CA SER A 7 -6.47 51.26 -14.90
C SER A 7 -5.59 50.13 -15.44
N ARG A 8 -4.31 50.20 -15.06
CA ARG A 8 -3.34 49.12 -15.03
C ARG A 8 -4.05 47.77 -15.00
N ARG A 9 -4.09 47.07 -16.14
CA ARG A 9 -4.31 45.63 -16.15
C ARG A 9 -3.08 45.04 -15.48
N SER A 10 -3.13 44.97 -14.16
CA SER A 10 -2.36 44.02 -13.39
C SER A 10 -2.83 42.66 -13.85
N SER A 11 -2.26 42.17 -14.94
CA SER A 11 -2.24 40.76 -15.33
C SER A 11 -1.45 40.00 -14.25
N ARG A 12 -1.98 39.97 -13.02
CA ARG A 12 -1.62 38.94 -12.05
C ARG A 12 -2.23 37.68 -12.61
N SER A 13 -1.40 36.95 -13.33
CA SER A 13 -1.63 35.59 -13.76
C SER A 13 -2.39 34.83 -12.67
N ILE A 14 -3.64 34.50 -12.96
CA ILE A 14 -4.41 33.47 -12.25
C ILE A 14 -3.70 32.09 -12.33
N VAL A 15 -2.66 31.97 -13.16
CA VAL A 15 -1.92 30.74 -13.48
C VAL A 15 -0.60 30.62 -12.70
N ALA A 16 -0.59 30.95 -11.40
CA ALA A 16 0.57 30.66 -10.53
C ALA A 16 0.18 29.98 -9.21
N THR A 17 -0.98 29.31 -9.18
CA THR A 17 -1.26 28.32 -8.15
C THR A 17 -0.76 26.98 -8.64
N LEU A 18 0.54 26.70 -8.41
CA LEU A 18 0.98 25.31 -8.33
C LEU A 18 0.00 24.58 -7.38
N PRO A 19 -0.48 23.39 -7.74
CA PRO A 19 -1.33 22.62 -6.84
C PRO A 19 -0.59 22.50 -5.51
N ARG A 20 -1.22 22.93 -4.41
CA ARG A 20 -0.61 22.81 -3.08
C ARG A 20 -0.18 21.35 -2.90
N ARG A 21 1.13 21.11 -2.77
CA ARG A 21 1.70 19.77 -2.57
C ARG A 21 1.08 19.18 -1.30
N ARG A 22 0.12 18.28 -1.49
CA ARG A 22 -0.48 17.49 -0.40
C ARG A 22 0.20 16.12 -0.43
N PRO A 23 1.11 15.84 0.52
CA PRO A 23 1.93 14.63 0.48
C PRO A 23 1.08 13.35 0.47
N ALA A 24 -0.06 13.34 1.17
CA ALA A 24 -0.97 12.20 1.20
C ALA A 24 -1.56 11.83 -0.18
N CYS A 25 -2.03 12.82 -0.97
CA CYS A 25 -2.58 12.53 -2.31
C CYS A 25 -1.49 12.06 -3.28
N VAL A 26 -0.29 12.62 -3.16
CA VAL A 26 0.84 12.24 -4.02
C VAL A 26 1.28 10.81 -3.72
N MET A 27 1.31 10.42 -2.44
CA MET A 27 1.63 9.07 -1.99
C MET A 27 0.61 8.03 -2.48
N LEU A 28 -0.70 8.32 -2.34
CA LEU A 28 -1.77 7.46 -2.85
C LEU A 28 -1.72 7.30 -4.37
N TYR A 29 -1.36 8.36 -5.10
CA TYR A 29 -1.19 8.24 -6.55
C TYR A 29 0.04 7.38 -6.90
N ALA A 30 1.16 7.56 -6.19
CA ALA A 30 2.36 6.75 -6.39
C ALA A 30 2.08 5.26 -6.14
N GLU A 31 1.32 4.94 -5.09
CA GLU A 31 0.82 3.59 -4.79
C GLU A 31 0.00 3.03 -5.96
N ALA A 32 -0.99 3.79 -6.46
CA ALA A 32 -1.86 3.34 -7.54
C ALA A 32 -1.08 3.08 -8.84
N VAL A 33 -0.09 3.93 -9.16
CA VAL A 33 0.78 3.75 -10.34
C VAL A 33 1.66 2.51 -10.17
N ALA A 34 2.26 2.32 -8.98
CA ALA A 34 3.06 1.14 -8.67
C ALA A 34 2.24 -0.15 -8.77
N PHE A 35 1.02 -0.16 -8.22
CA PHE A 35 0.11 -1.31 -8.30
C PHE A 35 -0.29 -1.64 -9.74
N ARG A 36 -0.65 -0.62 -10.52
CA ARG A 36 -0.97 -0.79 -11.95
C ARG A 36 0.23 -1.31 -12.74
N GLY A 37 1.44 -0.84 -12.44
CA GLY A 37 2.67 -1.33 -13.04
C GLY A 37 2.92 -2.81 -12.71
N TYR A 38 2.75 -3.19 -11.45
CA TYR A 38 2.84 -4.59 -11.02
C TYR A 38 1.83 -5.47 -11.76
N LEU A 39 0.56 -5.06 -11.89
CA LEU A 39 -0.44 -5.85 -12.61
C LEU A 39 -0.14 -6.03 -14.10
N LYS A 40 0.59 -5.10 -14.73
CA LYS A 40 0.93 -5.17 -16.16
C LYS A 40 2.23 -5.94 -16.43
N GLU A 41 3.23 -5.73 -15.60
CA GLU A 41 4.61 -6.18 -15.87
C GLU A 41 5.12 -7.20 -14.86
N GLY A 42 4.41 -7.44 -13.76
CA GLY A 42 4.82 -8.34 -12.68
C GLY A 42 6.00 -7.80 -11.83
N ARG A 43 6.38 -6.54 -12.03
CA ARG A 43 7.51 -5.89 -11.33
C ARG A 43 7.10 -4.56 -10.70
N LEU A 44 7.89 -4.09 -9.75
CA LEU A 44 7.76 -2.74 -9.23
C LEU A 44 8.32 -1.71 -10.23
N LEU A 45 7.59 -0.61 -10.43
CA LEU A 45 8.04 0.53 -11.22
C LEU A 45 9.08 1.33 -10.44
N LYS A 46 10.13 1.78 -11.10
CA LYS A 46 11.17 2.63 -10.50
C LYS A 46 10.63 4.05 -10.26
N LEU A 47 11.27 4.79 -9.35
CA LEU A 47 10.94 6.19 -9.07
C LEU A 47 10.84 7.04 -10.33
N ALA A 48 11.78 6.91 -11.28
CA ALA A 48 11.77 7.68 -12.53
C ALA A 48 10.53 7.39 -13.39
N GLU A 49 10.05 6.15 -13.41
CA GLU A 49 8.85 5.75 -14.15
C GLU A 49 7.58 6.32 -13.48
N VAL A 50 7.54 6.32 -12.15
CA VAL A 50 6.44 6.94 -11.40
C VAL A 50 6.45 8.47 -11.56
N GLN A 51 7.63 9.09 -11.54
CA GLN A 51 7.79 10.53 -11.72
C GLN A 51 7.42 11.01 -13.12
N ALA A 52 7.54 10.15 -14.14
CA ALA A 52 7.09 10.46 -15.49
C ALA A 52 5.56 10.69 -15.54
N GLU A 53 4.79 9.99 -14.70
CA GLU A 53 3.34 10.19 -14.58
C GLU A 53 2.96 11.19 -13.48
N VAL A 54 3.77 11.28 -12.43
CA VAL A 54 3.53 12.15 -11.28
C VAL A 54 4.79 12.96 -10.94
N PRO A 55 5.01 14.10 -11.62
CA PRO A 55 6.21 14.90 -11.42
C PRO A 55 6.39 15.46 -10.00
N LEU A 56 5.33 15.44 -9.18
CA LEU A 56 5.32 15.94 -7.82
C LEU A 56 5.79 14.93 -6.76
N VAL A 57 6.04 13.67 -7.14
CA VAL A 57 6.50 12.62 -6.24
C VAL A 57 7.97 12.87 -5.87
N ALA A 58 8.23 13.19 -4.61
CA ALA A 58 9.58 13.11 -4.08
C ALA A 58 9.87 11.71 -3.55
N VAL A 59 11.13 11.48 -3.19
CA VAL A 59 11.63 10.16 -2.75
C VAL A 59 10.84 9.65 -1.55
N GLU A 60 10.51 10.51 -0.59
CA GLU A 60 9.77 10.15 0.62
C GLU A 60 8.33 9.71 0.33
N GLU A 61 7.63 10.40 -0.59
CA GLU A 61 6.30 9.99 -1.02
C GLU A 61 6.31 8.70 -1.83
N TYR A 62 7.33 8.48 -2.65
CA TYR A 62 7.50 7.22 -3.36
C TYR A 62 7.74 6.06 -2.41
N LEU A 63 8.68 6.19 -1.46
CA LEU A 63 8.94 5.15 -0.46
C LEU A 63 7.69 4.87 0.39
N GLY A 64 6.98 5.92 0.80
CA GLY A 64 5.70 5.78 1.51
C GLY A 64 4.62 5.09 0.68
N GLY A 65 4.52 5.38 -0.61
CA GLY A 65 3.55 4.77 -1.52
C GLY A 65 3.88 3.32 -1.87
N VAL A 66 5.16 2.97 -1.96
CA VAL A 66 5.61 1.57 -2.12
C VAL A 66 5.26 0.75 -0.88
N LEU A 67 5.42 1.32 0.33
CA LEU A 67 5.01 0.65 1.56
C LEU A 67 3.49 0.43 1.62
N ASP A 68 2.68 1.44 1.27
CA ASP A 68 1.22 1.28 1.22
C ASP A 68 0.79 0.27 0.14
N PHE A 69 1.48 0.25 -1.02
CA PHE A 69 1.26 -0.73 -2.09
C PHE A 69 1.36 -2.18 -1.61
N THR A 70 2.24 -2.49 -0.67
CA THR A 70 2.32 -3.86 -0.11
C THR A 70 1.04 -4.29 0.59
N GLY A 71 0.29 -3.34 1.17
CA GLY A 71 -1.01 -3.59 1.78
C GLY A 71 -2.08 -3.94 0.76
N GLU A 72 -2.11 -3.23 -0.38
CA GLU A 72 -3.00 -3.59 -1.50
C GLU A 72 -2.57 -4.89 -2.17
N LEU A 73 -1.26 -5.16 -2.24
CA LEU A 73 -0.74 -6.43 -2.76
C LEU A 73 -1.17 -7.63 -1.91
N LEU A 74 -1.26 -7.47 -0.58
CA LEU A 74 -1.85 -8.49 0.30
C LEU A 74 -3.33 -8.74 0.01
N ARG A 75 -4.11 -7.69 -0.24
CA ARG A 75 -5.53 -7.87 -0.63
C ARG A 75 -5.63 -8.60 -1.97
N TYR A 76 -4.77 -8.24 -2.91
CA TYR A 76 -4.67 -8.94 -4.19
C TYR A 76 -4.26 -10.40 -4.01
N SER A 77 -3.28 -10.72 -3.16
CA SER A 77 -2.87 -12.11 -2.92
C SER A 77 -3.98 -12.95 -2.30
N ILE A 78 -4.76 -12.40 -1.36
CA ILE A 78 -5.94 -13.09 -0.79
C ILE A 78 -6.99 -13.35 -1.87
N PHE A 79 -7.22 -12.38 -2.76
CA PHE A 79 -8.13 -12.56 -3.90
C PHE A 79 -7.65 -13.70 -4.82
N ARG A 80 -6.37 -13.73 -5.18
CA ARG A 80 -5.77 -14.80 -6.00
C ARG A 80 -5.77 -16.17 -5.30
N ALA A 81 -5.62 -16.19 -3.97
CA ALA A 81 -5.73 -17.39 -3.16
C ALA A 81 -7.14 -17.99 -3.25
N THR A 82 -8.17 -17.15 -3.30
CA THR A 82 -9.56 -17.57 -3.46
C THR A 82 -9.79 -18.26 -4.82
N GLU A 83 -9.08 -17.81 -5.86
CA GLU A 83 -9.04 -18.43 -7.19
C GLU A 83 -8.14 -19.69 -7.26
N ARG A 84 -7.54 -20.11 -6.13
CA ARG A 84 -6.54 -21.19 -6.02
C ARG A 84 -5.30 -20.99 -6.90
N ASN A 85 -4.96 -19.75 -7.24
CA ASN A 85 -3.74 -19.46 -7.98
C ASN A 85 -2.55 -19.30 -7.02
N ILE A 86 -1.90 -20.42 -6.71
CA ILE A 86 -0.77 -20.48 -5.76
C ILE A 86 0.43 -19.69 -6.29
N GLU A 87 0.72 -19.78 -7.59
CA GLU A 87 1.86 -19.11 -8.22
C GLU A 87 1.76 -17.59 -8.09
N ALA A 88 0.58 -17.01 -8.31
CA ALA A 88 0.36 -15.58 -8.16
C ALA A 88 0.56 -15.12 -6.70
N VAL A 89 0.15 -15.92 -5.72
CA VAL A 89 0.36 -15.62 -4.30
C VAL A 89 1.85 -15.69 -3.95
N GLN A 90 2.57 -16.67 -4.48
CA GLN A 90 4.03 -16.79 -4.30
C GLN A 90 4.75 -15.58 -4.90
N ASN A 91 4.42 -15.19 -6.13
CA ASN A 91 5.00 -14.01 -6.78
C ASN A 91 4.74 -12.71 -5.99
N CYS A 92 3.58 -12.59 -5.32
CA CYS A 92 3.31 -11.47 -4.43
C CYS A 92 4.21 -11.51 -3.18
N LYS A 93 4.35 -12.69 -2.56
CA LYS A 93 5.17 -12.91 -1.37
C LYS A 93 6.65 -12.59 -1.65
N ASP A 94 7.19 -13.09 -2.75
CA ASP A 94 8.59 -12.89 -3.16
C ASP A 94 8.89 -11.41 -3.41
N LEU A 95 7.94 -10.66 -3.99
CA LEU A 95 8.07 -9.21 -4.17
C LEU A 95 8.12 -8.48 -2.83
N VAL A 96 7.24 -8.83 -1.89
CA VAL A 96 7.21 -8.20 -0.54
C VAL A 96 8.46 -8.53 0.25
N GLU A 97 8.97 -9.76 0.14
CA GLU A 97 10.21 -10.19 0.76
C GLU A 97 11.41 -9.42 0.22
N GLY A 98 11.55 -9.32 -1.11
CA GLY A 98 12.61 -8.50 -1.73
C GLY A 98 12.50 -7.01 -1.38
N LEU A 99 11.28 -6.49 -1.19
CA LEU A 99 11.08 -5.14 -0.65
C LEU A 99 11.56 -5.04 0.78
N MET A 100 11.21 -5.98 1.65
CA MET A 100 11.66 -5.98 3.04
C MET A 100 13.19 -5.98 3.13
N GLU A 101 13.87 -6.80 2.34
CA GLU A 101 15.33 -6.83 2.23
C GLU A 101 15.89 -5.47 1.77
N ALA A 102 15.35 -4.91 0.68
CA ALA A 102 15.80 -3.61 0.17
C ALA A 102 15.62 -2.49 1.20
N PHE A 103 14.51 -2.50 1.96
CA PHE A 103 14.26 -1.52 3.02
C PHE A 103 15.14 -1.70 4.26
N MET A 104 15.75 -2.88 4.50
CA MET A 104 16.73 -3.07 5.59
C MET A 104 18.01 -2.28 5.36
N GLU A 105 18.41 -2.07 4.11
CA GLU A 105 19.59 -1.26 3.75
C GLU A 105 19.38 0.24 4.02
N PHE A 106 18.13 0.69 4.10
CA PHE A 106 17.79 2.08 4.38
C PHE A 106 17.66 2.33 5.89
N ASP A 107 18.58 3.09 6.47
CA ASP A 107 18.49 3.51 7.88
C ASP A 107 17.46 4.64 8.05
N MET A 108 16.19 4.26 8.21
CA MET A 108 15.10 5.21 8.48
C MET A 108 15.13 5.66 9.94
N ARG A 109 15.83 6.76 10.20
CA ARG A 109 15.82 7.44 11.50
C ARG A 109 14.44 8.01 11.83
N ASN A 110 13.62 7.20 12.49
CA ASN A 110 12.39 7.54 13.21
C ASN A 110 11.46 8.56 12.53
N GLY A 111 10.67 8.08 11.56
CA GLY A 111 9.61 8.86 10.90
C GLY A 111 8.34 8.03 10.65
N GLN A 112 7.34 8.63 10.00
CA GLN A 112 6.09 7.92 9.62
C GLN A 112 6.34 6.68 8.76
N LEU A 113 7.42 6.67 7.98
CA LEU A 113 7.82 5.51 7.18
C LEU A 113 8.22 4.31 8.06
N ARG A 114 8.75 4.52 9.27
CA ARG A 114 9.13 3.40 10.16
C ARG A 114 7.92 2.59 10.59
N LYS A 115 6.82 3.27 10.94
CA LYS A 115 5.55 2.60 11.29
C LYS A 115 5.01 1.77 10.13
N LYS A 116 5.13 2.29 8.91
CA LYS A 116 4.72 1.59 7.68
C LYS A 116 5.64 0.40 7.38
N TYR A 117 6.95 0.55 7.57
CA TYR A 117 7.90 -0.54 7.45
C TYR A 117 7.65 -1.65 8.47
N ASP A 118 7.41 -1.32 9.73
CA ASP A 118 7.10 -2.32 10.76
C ASP A 118 5.82 -3.11 10.41
N SER A 119 4.89 -2.51 9.65
CA SER A 119 3.70 -3.18 9.14
C SER A 119 3.98 -4.24 8.05
N LEU A 120 5.14 -4.19 7.37
CA LEU A 120 5.53 -5.19 6.37
C LEU A 120 5.67 -6.58 6.97
N LYS A 121 6.23 -6.69 8.18
CA LYS A 121 6.39 -7.99 8.87
C LYS A 121 5.06 -8.72 9.01
N TYR A 122 4.00 -7.99 9.37
CA TYR A 122 2.66 -8.55 9.51
C TYR A 122 2.05 -8.91 8.15
N THR A 123 2.33 -8.11 7.13
CA THR A 123 1.90 -8.37 5.75
C THR A 123 2.52 -9.65 5.20
N LEU A 124 3.83 -9.82 5.37
CA LEU A 124 4.57 -11.03 4.95
C LEU A 124 4.05 -12.27 5.68
N SER A 125 3.94 -12.21 7.02
CA SER A 125 3.42 -13.32 7.82
C SER A 125 2.00 -13.73 7.40
N LYS A 126 1.14 -12.78 7.00
CA LYS A 126 -0.19 -13.10 6.46
C LYS A 126 -0.12 -13.80 5.10
N MET A 127 0.75 -13.37 4.20
CA MET A 127 0.95 -14.04 2.91
C MET A 127 1.46 -15.47 3.09
N GLU A 128 2.42 -15.68 3.99
CA GLU A 128 2.96 -17.01 4.34
C GLU A 128 1.89 -17.92 4.94
N ASN A 129 1.09 -17.40 5.89
CA ASN A 129 -0.04 -18.15 6.45
C ASN A 129 -1.06 -18.53 5.37
N THR A 130 -1.34 -17.62 4.44
CA THR A 130 -2.26 -17.89 3.31
C THR A 130 -1.72 -19.01 2.42
N LEU A 131 -0.43 -18.99 2.08
CA LEU A 131 0.22 -20.06 1.32
C LEU A 131 0.20 -21.40 2.08
N TYR A 132 0.46 -21.35 3.38
CA TYR A 132 0.39 -22.53 4.24
C TYR A 132 -1.02 -23.14 4.27
N GLU A 133 -2.06 -22.33 4.47
CA GLU A 133 -3.46 -22.78 4.44
C GLU A 133 -3.88 -23.38 3.09
N LEU A 134 -3.41 -22.80 1.98
CA LEU A 134 -3.60 -23.36 0.64
C LEU A 134 -2.91 -24.74 0.51
N SER A 135 -1.70 -24.88 1.04
CA SER A 135 -0.95 -26.15 1.00
C SER A 135 -1.61 -27.27 1.81
N LEU A 136 -2.16 -26.94 2.99
CA LEU A 136 -2.92 -27.87 3.83
C LEU A 136 -4.20 -28.34 3.14
N THR A 137 -4.94 -27.40 2.54
CA THR A 137 -6.19 -27.70 1.82
C THR A 137 -5.92 -28.57 0.60
N ALA A 138 -4.82 -28.34 -0.12
CA ALA A 138 -4.39 -29.17 -1.24
C ALA A 138 -4.01 -30.60 -0.82
N SER A 139 -3.45 -30.75 0.39
CA SER A 139 -3.04 -32.05 0.95
C SER A 139 -4.20 -32.85 1.58
N GLY A 140 -5.43 -32.33 1.55
CA GLY A 140 -6.62 -33.01 2.08
C GLY A 140 -6.78 -32.93 3.60
N LEU A 141 -5.95 -32.14 4.29
CA LEU A 141 -6.07 -31.93 5.73
C LEU A 141 -7.18 -30.89 5.99
N ARG A 142 -8.41 -31.36 6.29
CA ARG A 142 -9.44 -30.48 6.83
C ARG A 142 -9.05 -30.09 8.25
N LYS A 143 -8.83 -28.80 8.47
CA LYS A 143 -8.81 -28.25 9.82
C LYS A 143 -10.26 -28.26 10.31
N ASP A 144 -10.61 -29.21 11.17
CA ASP A 144 -11.87 -29.16 11.90
C ASP A 144 -11.79 -27.93 12.82
N ILE A 145 -12.34 -26.80 12.35
CA ILE A 145 -12.49 -25.60 13.17
C ILE A 145 -13.65 -25.90 14.14
N GLY A 146 -13.30 -26.59 15.23
CA GLY A 146 -14.17 -26.80 16.38
C GLY A 146 -14.39 -25.48 17.11
N ARG A 147 -15.68 -25.16 17.28
CA ARG A 147 -16.25 -24.10 18.13
C ARG A 147 -15.56 -24.00 19.49
N GLU A 148 -14.88 -22.89 19.75
CA GLU A 148 -14.62 -22.40 21.11
C GLU A 148 -14.92 -20.90 21.12
N ASP A 149 -16.21 -20.53 21.21
CA ASP A 149 -16.65 -19.17 21.57
C ASP A 149 -18.13 -19.13 22.01
N ASP A 150 -18.62 -20.17 22.71
CA ASP A 150 -19.92 -20.15 23.40
C ASP A 150 -19.76 -20.69 24.84
N MET A 151 -18.96 -20.02 25.66
CA MET A 151 -19.06 -20.08 27.12
C MET A 151 -18.84 -18.69 27.72
N VAL A 152 -19.69 -17.73 27.36
CA VAL A 152 -19.95 -16.58 28.24
C VAL A 152 -21.01 -17.05 29.22
N ALA A 153 -20.54 -17.39 30.43
CA ALA A 153 -21.38 -17.72 31.56
C ALA A 153 -22.39 -16.58 31.80
N HIS A 154 -23.68 -16.89 31.69
CA HIS A 154 -24.71 -16.10 32.35
C HIS A 154 -24.48 -16.21 33.86
N GLY A 155 -23.79 -15.22 34.42
CA GLY A 155 -23.82 -14.95 35.85
C GLY A 155 -25.21 -14.45 36.22
N THR A 156 -26.06 -15.36 36.69
CA THR A 156 -27.20 -15.02 37.52
C THR A 156 -26.67 -14.46 38.85
N GLY A 157 -26.97 -13.19 39.10
CA GLY A 157 -26.79 -12.54 40.40
C GLY A 157 -28.09 -11.85 40.77
N GLU A 158 -29.01 -12.64 41.35
CA GLU A 158 -30.03 -12.14 42.25
C GLU A 158 -29.35 -11.86 43.60
N ASP A 159 -29.54 -10.62 44.10
CA ASP A 159 -29.75 -10.18 45.50
C ASP A 159 -29.24 -8.73 45.69
#